data_AF-A0A0D0RC23-F1
#
_entry.id   AF-A0A0D0RC23-F1
#
_cell.length_a   1.000
_cell.length_b   1.000
_cell.length_c   1.000
_cell.angle_alpha   90.00
_cell.angle_beta   90.00
_cell.angle_gamma   90.00
#
_symmetry.space_group_name_H-M   'P 1'
#
loop_
_entity.id
_entity.type
_entity.pdbx_description
1 polymer ?
#
loop_
_entity_poly.entity_id
_entity_poly.type
_entity_poly.pdbx_seq_one_letter_code
_entity_poly.pdbx_strand_id
1 'polypeptide(L)'
;MIYNKLIQERTHTAIYDAASIELYQLKSATELFMDKILERFAKHYQTIYADRTADFLENEARIIFLSFLKPIINGIGNYYIEATSMDGTRTDIVIDYHGHQYIIELKIWHGNTYEQAGKEQLSGYLEKYDLKKGWLVSFCFNKNKEKLVGAHEEKVNERIIREVVV
;
A
#
# COMPACT_ATOMS: atom_id res chain seq x y z
N MET A 1 27.93 7.58 -3.45
CA MET A 1 27.21 6.51 -2.72
C MET A 1 26.56 6.99 -1.42
N ILE A 2 27.18 7.87 -0.61
CA ILE A 2 26.60 8.36 0.67
C ILE A 2 25.42 9.34 0.47
N TYR A 3 25.48 10.22 -0.53
CA TYR A 3 24.44 11.23 -0.78
C TYR A 3 23.05 10.62 -1.07
N ASN A 4 22.99 9.58 -1.91
CA ASN A 4 21.75 8.90 -2.25
C ASN A 4 21.14 8.18 -1.04
N LYS A 5 21.99 7.55 -0.21
CA LYS A 5 21.55 6.90 1.03
C LYS A 5 20.95 7.88 2.03
N LEU A 6 21.55 9.06 2.20
CA LEU A 6 21.03 10.10 3.08
C LEU A 6 19.70 10.68 2.56
N ILE A 7 19.56 10.84 1.24
CA ILE A 7 18.30 11.26 0.63
C ILE A 7 17.21 10.21 0.83
N GLN A 8 17.53 8.92 0.62
CA GLN A 8 16.62 7.80 0.88
C GLN A 8 16.13 7.83 2.33
N GLU A 9 17.06 7.84 3.30
CA GLU A 9 16.74 7.92 4.73
C GLU A 9 15.81 9.10 5.04
N ARG A 10 16.10 10.30 4.52
CA ARG A 10 15.23 11.47 4.69
C ARG A 10 13.83 11.30 4.10
N THR A 11 13.70 10.70 2.91
CA THR A 11 12.39 10.47 2.29
C THR A 11 11.56 9.45 3.07
N HIS A 12 12.18 8.38 3.57
CA HIS A 12 11.50 7.43 4.45
C HIS A 12 11.09 8.06 5.78
N THR A 13 11.91 8.96 6.34
CA THR A 13 11.51 9.75 7.50
C THR A 13 10.33 10.68 7.19
N ALA A 14 10.32 11.36 6.05
CA ALA A 14 9.24 12.28 5.69
C ALA A 14 7.88 11.56 5.55
N ILE A 15 7.84 10.38 4.93
CA ILE A 15 6.61 9.61 4.78
C ILE A 15 6.15 9.01 6.13
N TYR A 16 7.10 8.65 7.01
CA TYR A 16 6.83 8.25 8.39
C TYR A 16 6.22 9.40 9.22
N ASP A 17 6.77 10.60 9.12
CA ASP A 17 6.28 11.79 9.82
C ASP A 17 4.89 12.17 9.33
N ALA A 18 4.66 12.10 8.01
CA ALA A 18 3.35 12.33 7.40
C ALA A 18 2.29 11.36 7.93
N ALA A 19 2.65 10.09 8.17
CA ALA A 19 1.76 9.13 8.79
C ALA A 19 1.50 9.41 10.27
N SER A 20 2.40 10.10 10.98
CA SER A 20 2.31 10.37 12.42
C SER A 20 1.43 11.58 12.76
N ILE A 21 1.21 12.48 11.81
CA ILE A 21 0.31 13.65 11.97
C ILE A 21 -1.14 13.16 12.09
N GLU A 22 -1.91 13.59 13.09
CA GLU A 22 -3.35 13.28 13.20
C GLU A 22 -3.69 11.77 13.11
N LEU A 23 -2.93 10.90 13.79
CA LEU A 23 -3.14 9.44 13.80
C LEU A 23 -4.57 9.01 14.18
N TYR A 24 -5.26 9.81 15.00
CA TYR A 24 -6.65 9.56 15.41
C TYR A 24 -7.64 9.52 14.23
N GLN A 25 -7.28 10.11 13.08
CA GLN A 25 -8.11 10.05 11.88
C GLN A 25 -7.94 8.74 11.10
N LEU A 26 -6.87 7.98 11.38
CA LEU A 26 -6.50 6.76 10.67
C LEU A 26 -6.85 5.48 11.42
N LYS A 27 -7.12 5.56 12.72
CA LYS A 27 -7.45 4.41 13.55
C LYS A 27 -8.29 4.79 14.75
N SER A 28 -9.03 3.84 15.27
CA SER A 28 -9.63 3.87 16.59
C SER A 28 -8.73 3.15 17.61
N ALA A 29 -9.25 2.93 18.82
CA ALA A 29 -8.59 2.11 19.82
C ALA A 29 -8.47 0.63 19.39
N THR A 30 -9.30 0.14 18.47
CA THR A 30 -9.37 -1.28 18.11
C THR A 30 -9.31 -1.55 16.61
N GLU A 31 -9.50 -0.54 15.75
CA GLU A 31 -9.61 -0.75 14.30
C GLU A 31 -8.75 0.24 13.52
N LEU A 32 -8.27 -0.21 12.35
CA LEU A 32 -7.65 0.64 11.35
C LEU A 32 -8.70 1.10 10.33
N PHE A 33 -8.69 2.39 10.01
CA PHE A 33 -9.52 2.96 8.95
C PHE A 33 -8.77 2.88 7.62
N MET A 34 -8.64 1.67 7.08
CA MET A 34 -7.72 1.39 5.97
C MET A 34 -7.98 2.22 4.71
N ASP A 35 -9.24 2.51 4.39
CA ASP A 35 -9.59 3.40 3.27
C ASP A 35 -8.94 4.80 3.44
N LYS A 36 -9.01 5.37 4.66
CA LYS A 36 -8.38 6.66 4.99
C LYS A 36 -6.86 6.57 5.04
N ILE A 37 -6.31 5.44 5.50
CA ILE A 37 -4.87 5.18 5.51
C ILE A 37 -4.33 5.25 4.08
N LEU A 38 -4.98 4.57 3.12
CA LEU A 38 -4.53 4.59 1.74
C LEU A 38 -4.74 5.93 1.04
N GLU A 39 -5.85 6.62 1.31
CA GLU A 39 -6.07 7.98 0.79
C GLU A 39 -4.99 8.95 1.28
N ARG A 40 -4.63 8.86 2.57
CA ARG A 40 -3.56 9.69 3.12
C ARG A 40 -2.19 9.30 2.57
N PHE A 41 -1.93 8.00 2.42
CA PHE A 41 -0.72 7.50 1.76
C PHE A 41 -0.57 8.11 0.37
N ALA A 42 -1.59 8.00 -0.48
CA ALA A 42 -1.55 8.52 -1.86
C ALA A 42 -1.24 10.01 -1.92
N LYS A 43 -1.90 10.81 -1.08
CA LYS A 43 -1.68 12.27 -0.99
C LYS A 43 -0.22 12.61 -0.67
N HIS A 44 0.35 11.95 0.35
CA HIS A 44 1.73 12.22 0.76
C HIS A 44 2.75 11.61 -0.19
N TYR A 45 2.46 10.45 -0.78
CA TYR A 45 3.31 9.81 -1.76
C TYR A 45 3.56 10.73 -2.95
N GLN A 46 2.49 11.26 -3.56
CA GLN A 46 2.59 12.19 -4.69
C GLN A 46 3.40 13.45 -4.34
N THR A 47 3.25 13.95 -3.11
CA THR A 47 3.95 15.16 -2.67
C THR A 47 5.45 14.91 -2.41
N ILE A 48 5.79 13.83 -1.70
CA ILE A 48 7.16 13.53 -1.25
C ILE A 48 8.02 12.98 -2.38
N TYR A 49 7.41 12.24 -3.32
CA TYR A 49 8.11 11.50 -4.36
C TYR A 49 7.93 12.08 -5.77
N ALA A 50 7.34 13.27 -5.92
CA ALA A 50 7.11 13.94 -7.22
C ALA A 50 8.34 13.98 -8.14
N ASP A 51 9.53 14.20 -7.56
CA ASP A 51 10.79 14.40 -8.28
C ASP A 51 11.64 13.13 -8.40
N ARG A 52 11.08 11.95 -8.10
CA ARG A 52 11.80 10.66 -8.14
C ARG A 52 11.59 9.94 -9.46
N THR A 53 12.57 9.12 -9.84
CA THR A 53 12.53 8.32 -11.07
C THR A 53 11.61 7.11 -10.89
N ALA A 54 11.04 6.63 -11.99
CA ALA A 54 10.24 5.39 -11.99
C ALA A 54 11.04 4.22 -11.41
N ASP A 55 12.28 4.01 -11.86
CA ASP A 55 13.16 2.95 -11.37
C ASP A 55 13.39 3.03 -9.84
N PHE A 56 13.53 4.23 -9.28
CA PHE A 56 13.68 4.39 -7.84
C PHE A 56 12.42 3.95 -7.11
N LEU A 57 11.27 4.44 -7.57
CA LEU A 57 9.99 4.17 -6.93
C LEU A 57 9.58 2.71 -7.06
N GLU A 58 9.90 2.06 -8.17
CA GLU A 58 9.69 0.64 -8.38
C GLU A 58 10.45 -0.21 -7.36
N ASN A 59 11.74 0.09 -7.16
CA ASN A 59 12.60 -0.62 -6.22
C ASN A 59 12.25 -0.35 -4.75
N GLU A 60 11.69 0.82 -4.44
CA GLU A 60 11.44 1.28 -3.07
C GLU A 60 9.96 1.22 -2.65
N ALA A 61 9.03 0.95 -3.57
CA ALA A 61 7.57 1.01 -3.35
C ALA A 61 7.13 0.33 -2.05
N ARG A 62 7.61 -0.90 -1.83
CA ARG A 62 7.32 -1.68 -0.62
C ARG A 62 7.84 -1.00 0.64
N ILE A 63 9.09 -0.54 0.64
CA ILE A 63 9.73 0.10 1.80
C ILE A 63 9.06 1.44 2.11
N ILE A 64 8.67 2.19 1.08
CA ILE A 64 7.94 3.46 1.21
C ILE A 64 6.59 3.22 1.91
N PHE A 65 5.82 2.23 1.44
CA PHE A 65 4.52 1.92 2.03
C PHE A 65 4.64 1.37 3.47
N LEU A 66 5.59 0.46 3.73
CA LEU A 66 5.84 -0.04 5.08
C LEU A 66 6.31 1.05 6.05
N SER A 67 7.13 2.00 5.56
CA SER A 67 7.54 3.18 6.35
C SER A 67 6.35 4.05 6.74
N PHE A 68 5.37 4.20 5.86
CA PHE A 68 4.12 4.91 6.15
C PHE A 68 3.23 4.15 7.15
N LEU A 69 3.10 2.83 7.01
CA LEU A 69 2.25 2.01 7.89
C LEU A 69 2.79 1.89 9.32
N LYS A 70 4.12 1.83 9.46
CA LYS A 70 4.80 1.58 10.75
C LYS A 70 4.29 2.45 11.91
N PRO A 71 4.27 3.80 11.84
CA PRO A 71 3.80 4.63 12.95
C PRO A 71 2.30 4.46 13.25
N ILE A 72 1.51 4.00 12.29
CA ILE A 72 0.06 3.77 12.46
C ILE A 72 -0.18 2.52 13.30
N ILE A 73 0.57 1.45 13.02
CA ILE A 73 0.42 0.13 13.66
C ILE A 73 1.18 0.02 14.99
N ASN A 74 2.28 0.77 15.14
CA ASN A 74 3.23 0.67 16.25
C ASN A 74 2.58 0.57 17.64
N GLY A 75 3.11 -0.35 18.46
CA GLY A 75 2.79 -0.51 19.89
C GLY A 75 1.71 -1.53 20.21
N ILE A 76 0.88 -1.95 19.23
CA ILE A 76 -0.23 -2.90 19.50
C ILE A 76 -0.48 -3.90 18.35
N GLY A 77 -0.27 -3.53 17.09
CA GLY A 77 -0.47 -4.45 15.95
C GLY A 77 0.84 -5.05 15.41
N ASN A 78 0.69 -6.10 14.61
CA ASN A 78 1.80 -6.72 13.86
C ASN A 78 1.44 -6.74 12.37
N TYR A 79 2.44 -6.63 11.50
CA TYR A 79 2.27 -6.98 10.10
C TYR A 79 3.27 -8.06 9.72
N TYR A 80 2.89 -8.89 8.77
CA TYR A 80 3.78 -9.88 8.17
C TYR A 80 3.59 -9.88 6.66
N ILE A 81 4.67 -10.27 5.99
CA ILE A 81 4.72 -10.39 4.53
C ILE A 81 4.53 -11.86 4.22
N GLU A 82 3.39 -12.19 3.62
CA GLU A 82 3.14 -13.54 3.12
C GLU A 82 3.92 -13.77 1.81
N ALA A 83 4.28 -15.04 1.58
CA ALA A 83 5.36 -15.46 0.68
C ALA A 83 5.47 -14.64 -0.63
N THR A 84 6.65 -14.05 -0.84
CA THR A 84 7.03 -13.42 -2.09
C THR A 84 6.87 -14.43 -3.23
N SER A 85 6.05 -14.10 -4.25
CA SER A 85 6.04 -14.87 -5.50
C SER A 85 7.47 -14.97 -6.03
N MET A 86 7.84 -16.10 -6.67
CA MET A 86 9.22 -16.37 -7.13
C MET A 86 9.84 -15.26 -8.01
N ASP A 87 9.02 -14.32 -8.49
CA ASP A 87 9.40 -13.13 -9.27
C ASP A 87 9.75 -11.89 -8.44
N GLY A 88 9.59 -11.90 -7.10
CA GLY A 88 9.89 -10.73 -6.25
C GLY A 88 8.82 -9.64 -6.24
N THR A 89 7.77 -9.78 -7.05
CA THR A 89 6.88 -8.66 -7.44
C THR A 89 5.53 -8.61 -6.70
N ARG A 90 5.18 -9.63 -5.91
CA ARG A 90 3.89 -9.67 -5.18
C ARG A 90 4.13 -9.85 -3.69
N THR A 91 3.49 -9.02 -2.88
CA THR A 91 3.65 -9.02 -1.43
C THR A 91 2.33 -8.65 -0.82
N ASP A 92 1.59 -9.69 -0.46
CA ASP A 92 0.43 -9.58 0.38
C ASP A 92 0.92 -9.22 1.80
N ILE A 93 0.70 -7.97 2.19
CA ILE A 93 0.91 -7.47 3.55
C ILE A 93 -0.35 -7.83 4.33
N VAL A 94 -0.20 -8.66 5.35
CA VAL A 94 -1.27 -8.93 6.30
C VAL A 94 -0.99 -8.14 7.57
N ILE A 95 -1.95 -7.32 7.97
CA ILE A 95 -1.90 -6.58 9.23
C ILE A 95 -2.88 -7.22 10.20
N ASP A 96 -2.40 -7.59 11.38
CA ASP A 96 -3.21 -8.03 12.51
C ASP A 96 -3.23 -6.90 13.56
N TYR A 97 -4.41 -6.33 13.80
CA TYR A 97 -4.61 -5.20 14.71
C TYR A 97 -5.81 -5.47 15.60
N HIS A 98 -5.59 -5.75 16.88
CA HIS A 98 -6.63 -6.12 17.86
C HIS A 98 -7.55 -7.27 17.40
N GLY A 99 -7.03 -8.25 16.67
CA GLY A 99 -7.80 -9.38 16.14
C GLY A 99 -8.59 -9.06 14.86
N HIS A 100 -8.44 -7.85 14.32
CA HIS A 100 -8.89 -7.50 12.97
C HIS A 100 -7.75 -7.68 11.97
N GLN A 101 -8.04 -8.39 10.88
CA GLN A 101 -7.09 -8.65 9.81
C GLN A 101 -7.35 -7.74 8.61
N TYR A 102 -6.29 -7.16 8.07
CA TYR A 102 -6.32 -6.34 6.87
C TYR A 102 -5.32 -6.88 5.86
N ILE A 103 -5.77 -7.25 4.66
CA ILE A 103 -4.91 -7.73 3.59
C ILE A 103 -4.73 -6.61 2.56
N ILE A 104 -3.46 -6.26 2.31
CA ILE A 104 -3.06 -5.25 1.34
C ILE A 104 -2.11 -5.89 0.34
N GLU A 105 -2.46 -5.87 -0.93
CA GLU A 105 -1.56 -6.23 -2.02
C GLU A 105 -0.86 -4.96 -2.54
N LEU A 106 0.42 -5.07 -2.88
CA LEU A 106 1.19 -4.01 -3.54
C LEU A 106 1.51 -4.41 -4.97
N LYS A 107 1.24 -3.53 -5.93
CA LYS A 107 1.57 -3.78 -7.34
C LYS A 107 2.17 -2.58 -8.04
N ILE A 108 3.07 -2.86 -8.97
CA ILE A 108 3.47 -1.91 -9.99
C ILE A 108 2.52 -2.06 -11.17
N TRP A 109 1.96 -0.95 -11.65
CA TRP A 109 1.00 -0.96 -12.75
C TRP A 109 1.69 -1.30 -14.07
N HIS A 110 1.32 -2.44 -14.68
CA HIS A 110 1.95 -2.96 -15.90
C HIS A 110 0.97 -3.21 -17.06
N GLY A 111 -0.32 -2.88 -16.91
CA GLY A 111 -1.34 -3.24 -17.90
C GLY A 111 -2.61 -3.75 -17.26
N ASN A 112 -3.73 -3.61 -17.97
CA ASN A 112 -5.05 -4.02 -17.45
C ASN A 112 -5.13 -5.52 -17.13
N THR A 113 -4.45 -6.36 -17.91
CA THR A 113 -4.39 -7.82 -17.68
C THR A 113 -3.69 -8.17 -16.37
N TYR A 114 -2.55 -7.52 -16.09
CA TYR A 114 -1.79 -7.73 -14.85
C TYR A 114 -2.50 -7.18 -13.61
N GLU A 115 -3.28 -6.11 -13.81
CA GLU A 115 -4.13 -5.49 -12.81
C GLU A 115 -5.23 -6.45 -12.36
N GLN A 116 -6.02 -6.96 -13.32
CA GLN A 116 -7.10 -7.91 -13.04
C GLN A 116 -6.59 -9.21 -12.41
N ALA A 117 -5.46 -9.76 -12.90
CA ALA A 117 -4.84 -10.92 -12.28
C ALA A 117 -4.39 -10.67 -10.83
N GLY A 118 -4.06 -9.43 -10.47
CA GLY A 118 -3.76 -9.04 -9.09
C GLY A 118 -4.99 -9.06 -8.19
N LYS A 119 -6.09 -8.53 -8.70
CA LYS A 119 -7.36 -8.47 -8.00
C LYS A 119 -7.97 -9.85 -7.79
N GLU A 120 -7.84 -10.74 -8.77
CA GLU A 120 -8.23 -12.15 -8.63
C GLU A 120 -7.40 -12.85 -7.54
N GLN A 121 -6.07 -12.63 -7.52
CA GLN A 121 -5.21 -13.18 -6.45
C GLN A 121 -5.62 -12.65 -5.08
N LEU A 122 -5.78 -11.33 -4.92
CA LEU A 122 -6.21 -10.71 -3.68
C LEU A 122 -7.56 -11.28 -3.23
N SER A 123 -8.51 -11.46 -4.16
CA SER A 123 -9.81 -12.06 -3.85
C SER A 123 -9.69 -13.50 -3.33
N GLY A 124 -8.81 -14.32 -3.92
CA GLY A 124 -8.51 -15.67 -3.40
C GLY A 124 -7.87 -15.64 -2.00
N TYR A 125 -7.03 -14.65 -1.72
CA TYR A 125 -6.45 -14.45 -0.40
C TYR A 125 -7.51 -14.06 0.64
N LEU A 126 -8.39 -13.12 0.27
CA LEU A 126 -9.55 -12.72 1.08
C LEU A 126 -10.48 -13.89 1.37
N GLU A 127 -10.66 -14.82 0.43
CA GLU A 127 -11.41 -16.04 0.65
C GLU A 127 -10.79 -16.94 1.71
N LYS A 128 -9.48 -17.19 1.61
CA LYS A 128 -8.73 -18.01 2.58
C LYS A 128 -8.80 -17.46 4.02
N TYR A 129 -8.86 -16.15 4.18
CA TYR A 129 -8.93 -15.47 5.48
C TYR A 129 -10.36 -15.13 5.93
N ASP A 130 -11.38 -15.53 5.14
CA ASP A 130 -12.79 -15.19 5.35
C ASP A 130 -13.07 -13.67 5.47
N LEU A 131 -12.32 -12.84 4.74
CA LEU A 131 -12.44 -11.39 4.75
C LEU A 131 -13.25 -10.86 3.58
N LYS A 132 -14.25 -10.01 3.82
CA LYS A 132 -15.10 -9.47 2.74
C LYS A 132 -14.46 -8.34 1.93
N LYS A 133 -13.44 -7.67 2.47
CA LYS A 133 -12.79 -6.52 1.84
C LYS A 133 -11.27 -6.62 1.96
N GLY A 134 -10.59 -6.26 0.89
CA GLY A 134 -9.13 -6.11 0.82
C GLY A 134 -8.74 -4.84 0.08
N TRP A 135 -7.46 -4.54 0.15
CA TRP A 135 -6.91 -3.31 -0.37
C TRP A 135 -5.77 -3.56 -1.34
N LEU A 136 -5.66 -2.70 -2.34
CA LEU A 136 -4.61 -2.75 -3.35
C LEU A 136 -3.98 -1.37 -3.48
N VAL A 137 -2.65 -1.32 -3.48
CA VAL A 137 -1.90 -0.10 -3.82
C VAL A 137 -1.18 -0.34 -5.14
N SER A 138 -1.60 0.40 -6.15
CA SER A 138 -1.08 0.28 -7.52
C SER A 138 -0.18 1.47 -7.84
N PHE A 139 1.13 1.24 -7.89
CA PHE A 139 2.12 2.25 -8.25
C PHE A 139 2.15 2.43 -9.76
N CYS A 140 1.68 3.58 -10.26
CA CYS A 140 1.59 3.89 -11.68
C CYS A 140 2.67 4.90 -12.11
N PHE A 141 3.77 4.39 -12.66
CA PHE A 141 4.88 5.26 -13.11
C PHE A 141 4.69 5.87 -14.51
N ASN A 142 3.59 5.55 -15.18
CA ASN A 142 3.31 6.07 -16.51
C ASN A 142 2.65 7.45 -16.42
N LYS A 143 3.42 8.51 -16.70
CA LYS A 143 2.95 9.91 -16.68
C LYS A 143 1.76 10.18 -17.61
N ASN A 144 1.55 9.37 -18.66
CA ASN A 144 0.41 9.51 -19.56
C ASN A 144 -0.89 8.89 -18.98
N LYS A 145 -0.83 8.32 -17.78
CA LYS A 145 -1.94 7.63 -17.11
C LYS A 145 -2.41 8.33 -15.84
N GLU A 146 -2.20 9.64 -15.76
CA GLU A 146 -2.70 10.49 -14.67
C GLU A 146 -4.20 10.27 -14.37
N LYS A 147 -5.01 9.93 -15.39
CA LYS A 147 -6.43 9.60 -15.23
C LYS A 147 -6.72 8.33 -14.41
N LEU A 148 -5.74 7.45 -14.22
CA LEU A 148 -5.89 6.25 -13.39
C LEU A 148 -5.65 6.55 -11.90
N VAL A 149 -4.93 7.63 -11.58
CA VAL A 149 -4.59 8.03 -10.21
C VAL A 149 -5.87 8.29 -9.41
N GLY A 150 -5.93 7.75 -8.19
CA GLY A 150 -7.08 7.89 -7.32
C GLY A 150 -7.56 6.56 -6.73
N ALA A 151 -8.66 6.62 -5.99
CA ALA A 151 -9.27 5.47 -5.36
C ALA A 151 -10.39 4.89 -6.21
N HIS A 152 -10.38 3.57 -6.39
CA HIS A 152 -11.38 2.81 -7.13
C HIS A 152 -11.86 1.65 -6.26
N GLU A 153 -13.11 1.24 -6.40
CA GLU A 153 -13.66 0.09 -5.69
C GLU A 153 -14.42 -0.80 -6.66
N GLU A 154 -14.16 -2.09 -6.61
CA GLU A 154 -14.88 -3.07 -7.41
C GLU A 154 -15.09 -4.39 -6.67
N LYS A 155 -16.05 -5.18 -7.15
CA LYS A 155 -16.39 -6.49 -6.60
C LYS A 155 -15.78 -7.60 -7.45
N VAL A 156 -14.94 -8.44 -6.86
CA VAL A 156 -14.25 -9.58 -7.51
C VAL A 156 -14.49 -10.84 -6.71
N ASN A 157 -15.07 -11.88 -7.32
CA ASN A 157 -15.46 -13.15 -6.67
C ASN A 157 -16.14 -12.93 -5.30
N GLU A 158 -17.16 -12.08 -5.29
CA GLU A 158 -17.92 -11.71 -4.09
C GLU A 158 -17.21 -10.91 -3.00
N ARG A 159 -15.92 -10.58 -3.19
CA ARG A 159 -15.13 -9.73 -2.29
C ARG A 159 -15.04 -8.30 -2.83
N ILE A 160 -14.91 -7.34 -1.92
CA ILE A 160 -14.71 -5.92 -2.26
C ILE A 160 -13.21 -5.65 -2.30
N ILE A 161 -12.74 -5.07 -3.40
CA ILE A 161 -11.35 -4.63 -3.53
C ILE A 161 -11.36 -3.12 -3.68
N ARG A 162 -10.71 -2.43 -2.75
CA ARG A 162 -10.44 -1.00 -2.85
C ARG A 162 -9.00 -0.79 -3.31
N GLU A 163 -8.86 -0.29 -4.52
CA GLU A 163 -7.57 0.04 -5.13
C GLU A 163 -7.29 1.54 -4.94
N VAL A 164 -6.06 1.89 -4.60
CA VAL A 164 -5.55 3.25 -4.68
C VAL A 164 -4.35 3.27 -5.62
N VAL A 165 -4.51 3.97 -6.73
CA VAL A 165 -3.47 4.15 -7.74
C VAL A 165 -2.67 5.41 -7.41
N VAL A 166 -1.35 5.26 -7.24
CA VAL A 166 -0.42 6.33 -6.83
C VAL A 166 0.67 6.59 -7.85
#